data_AF-A0A4P7BCU9-F1
#
_entry.id   AF-A0A4P7BCU9-F1
#
_cell.length_a   1.000
_cell.length_b   1.000
_cell.length_c   1.000
_cell.angle_alpha   90.00
_cell.angle_beta   90.00
_cell.angle_gamma   90.00
#
_symmetry.space_group_name_H-M   'P 1'
#
loop_
_entity.id
_entity.type
_entity.pdbx_description
1 polymer ?
#
loop_
_entity_poly.entity_id
_entity_poly.type
_entity_poly.pdbx_seq_one_letter_code
_entity_poly.pdbx_strand_id
1 'polypeptide(L)'
;MTNGEIGAAGQGVPVALQIDGEMTIYRAAELKDVLYGALQAAVAGSRALALDLSGVTEFDSAGIQLLLVAQRDAERQGQVLRLVACSPAVRDVFALTGLSARFEGEQA
;
A
#
# COMPACT_ATOMS: atom_id res chain seq x y z
N MET A 1 9.69 32.44 -4.11
CA MET A 1 8.90 31.71 -3.11
C MET A 1 8.05 30.73 -3.90
N THR A 2 8.50 29.49 -4.02
CA THR A 2 7.80 28.45 -4.76
C THR A 2 6.59 28.02 -3.95
N ASN A 3 5.39 28.39 -4.42
CA ASN A 3 4.15 27.79 -3.96
C ASN A 3 4.22 26.30 -4.26
N GLY A 4 4.57 25.50 -3.26
CA GLY A 4 4.34 24.06 -3.28
C GLY A 4 2.83 23.86 -3.23
N GLU A 5 2.22 23.70 -4.40
CA GLU A 5 0.90 23.12 -4.55
C GLU A 5 0.92 21.77 -3.83
N ILE A 6 0.32 21.74 -2.64
CA ILE A 6 0.06 20.52 -1.90
C ILE A 6 -0.95 19.76 -2.77
N GLY A 7 -0.47 18.81 -3.56
CA GLY A 7 -1.26 18.02 -4.48
C GLY A 7 -2.51 17.54 -3.77
N ALA A 8 -3.66 17.94 -4.30
CA ALA A 8 -4.96 17.58 -3.75
C ALA A 8 -4.99 16.05 -3.57
N ALA A 9 -5.01 15.61 -2.31
CA ALA A 9 -5.44 14.26 -1.96
C ALA A 9 -6.76 14.05 -2.70
N GLY A 10 -6.79 13.08 -3.61
CA GLY A 10 -7.92 12.86 -4.51
C GLY A 10 -9.23 12.93 -3.74
N GLN A 11 -10.05 13.95 -4.02
CA GLN A 11 -11.37 14.18 -3.41
C GLN A 11 -12.41 13.17 -3.92
N GLY A 12 -11.98 11.98 -4.36
CA GLY A 12 -12.79 10.90 -4.90
C GLY A 12 -12.71 9.66 -4.02
N VAL A 13 -13.72 8.79 -4.12
CA VAL A 13 -13.75 7.51 -3.40
C VAL A 13 -12.43 6.76 -3.65
N PRO A 14 -11.66 6.41 -2.59
CA PRO A 14 -10.40 5.71 -2.76
C PRO A 14 -10.63 4.38 -3.48
N VAL A 15 -9.73 4.04 -4.39
CA VAL A 15 -9.76 2.73 -5.04
C VAL A 15 -9.28 1.73 -4.00
N ALA A 16 -10.13 0.79 -3.62
CA ALA A 16 -9.76 -0.29 -2.70
C ALA A 16 -9.27 -1.49 -3.51
N LEU A 17 -8.05 -1.95 -3.23
CA LEU A 17 -7.48 -3.19 -3.72
C LEU A 17 -7.39 -4.16 -2.54
N GLN A 18 -8.19 -5.21 -2.55
CA GLN A 18 -8.09 -6.28 -1.58
C GLN A 18 -7.04 -7.29 -2.03
N ILE A 19 -6.15 -7.63 -1.11
CA ILE A 19 -5.15 -8.69 -1.28
C ILE A 19 -5.54 -9.86 -0.39
N ASP A 20 -5.72 -11.01 -1.02
CA ASP A 20 -6.06 -12.26 -0.35
C ASP A 20 -4.94 -13.29 -0.52
N GLY A 21 -4.74 -14.11 0.51
CA GLY A 21 -3.76 -15.19 0.51
C GLY A 21 -2.37 -14.76 0.97
N GLU A 22 -1.34 -15.29 0.33
CA GLU A 22 0.04 -15.11 0.76
C GLU A 22 0.71 -13.91 0.07
N MET A 23 1.31 -13.01 0.86
CA MET A 23 2.22 -11.97 0.38
C MET A 23 3.67 -12.40 0.68
N THR A 24 4.09 -13.43 -0.03
CA THR A 24 5.41 -14.03 0.08
C THR A 24 6.16 -13.94 -1.24
N ILE A 25 7.44 -14.35 -1.26
CA ILE A 25 8.24 -14.41 -2.49
C ILE A 25 7.57 -15.20 -3.63
N TYR A 26 6.73 -16.19 -3.32
CA TYR A 26 6.04 -17.03 -4.32
C TYR A 26 5.00 -16.25 -5.11
N ARG A 27 4.33 -15.28 -4.48
CA ARG A 27 3.29 -14.42 -5.10
C ARG A 27 3.75 -13.01 -5.38
N ALA A 28 4.95 -12.63 -4.94
CA ALA A 28 5.45 -11.27 -5.06
C ALA A 28 5.44 -10.72 -6.50
N ALA A 29 5.77 -11.56 -7.50
CA ALA A 29 5.76 -11.15 -8.90
C ALA A 29 4.33 -10.85 -9.41
N GLU A 30 3.38 -11.75 -9.12
CA GLU A 30 1.97 -11.59 -9.50
C GLU A 30 1.36 -10.37 -8.80
N LEU A 31 1.55 -10.26 -7.50
CA LEU A 31 1.02 -9.15 -6.70
C LEU A 31 1.60 -7.81 -7.11
N LYS A 32 2.86 -7.77 -7.57
CA LYS A 32 3.47 -6.57 -8.13
C LYS A 32 2.71 -6.07 -9.36
N ASP A 33 2.38 -6.95 -10.29
CA ASP A 33 1.65 -6.57 -11.49
C ASP A 33 0.23 -6.08 -11.15
N VAL A 34 -0.44 -6.74 -10.19
CA VAL A 34 -1.75 -6.33 -9.67
C VAL A 34 -1.68 -4.94 -9.01
N LEU A 35 -0.71 -4.72 -8.13
CA LEU A 35 -0.48 -3.45 -7.44
C LEU A 35 -0.19 -2.32 -8.43
N TYR A 36 0.68 -2.56 -9.41
CA TYR A 36 0.98 -1.58 -10.45
C TYR A 36 -0.25 -1.25 -11.27
N GLY A 37 -1.03 -2.26 -11.68
CA GLY A 37 -2.28 -2.03 -12.41
C GLY A 37 -3.28 -1.16 -11.63
N ALA A 38 -3.46 -1.46 -10.34
CA ALA A 38 -4.33 -0.68 -9.47
C ALA A 38 -3.82 0.75 -9.24
N LEU A 39 -2.50 0.92 -9.09
CA LEU A 39 -1.88 2.24 -8.97
C LEU A 39 -2.11 3.06 -10.24
N GLN A 40 -1.88 2.50 -11.43
CA GLN A 40 -2.12 3.20 -12.69
C GLN A 40 -3.60 3.63 -12.83
N ALA A 41 -4.54 2.78 -12.42
CA ALA A 41 -5.95 3.12 -12.41
C ALA A 41 -6.28 4.26 -11.41
N ALA A 42 -5.65 4.23 -10.23
CA ALA A 42 -5.78 5.26 -9.21
C ALA A 42 -5.21 6.62 -9.68
N VAL A 43 -4.05 6.61 -10.33
CA VAL A 43 -3.41 7.78 -10.96
C VAL A 43 -4.33 8.37 -12.03
N ALA A 44 -4.84 7.54 -12.95
CA ALA A 44 -5.74 7.98 -14.01
C ALA A 44 -7.03 8.59 -13.46
N GLY A 45 -7.53 8.08 -12.33
CA GLY A 45 -8.69 8.61 -11.63
C GLY A 45 -8.39 9.78 -10.69
N SER A 46 -7.11 10.13 -10.47
CA SER A 46 -6.66 11.06 -9.42
C SER A 46 -7.25 10.72 -8.04
N ARG A 47 -7.18 9.45 -7.65
CA ARG A 47 -7.75 8.90 -6.40
C ARG A 47 -6.68 8.21 -5.57
N ALA A 48 -6.80 8.27 -4.25
CA ALA A 48 -5.97 7.47 -3.37
C ALA A 48 -6.21 5.96 -3.57
N LEU A 49 -5.16 5.16 -3.36
CA LEU A 49 -5.22 3.70 -3.37
C LEU A 49 -5.24 3.19 -1.92
N ALA A 50 -6.27 2.45 -1.55
CA ALA A 50 -6.38 1.75 -0.27
C ALA A 50 -6.11 0.25 -0.49
N LEU A 51 -5.13 -0.31 0.20
CA LEU A 51 -4.78 -1.72 0.17
C LEU A 51 -5.41 -2.42 1.37
N ASP A 52 -6.43 -3.22 1.11
CA ASP A 52 -7.04 -4.07 2.14
C ASP A 52 -6.23 -5.36 2.28
N LEU A 53 -5.60 -5.50 3.44
CA LEU A 53 -4.75 -6.64 3.77
C LEU A 53 -5.42 -7.62 4.75
N SER A 54 -6.74 -7.58 4.89
CA SER A 54 -7.47 -8.44 5.84
C SER A 54 -7.46 -9.91 5.42
N GLY A 55 -7.46 -10.17 4.12
CA GLY A 55 -7.40 -11.50 3.53
C GLY A 55 -6.01 -12.12 3.50
N VAL A 56 -4.98 -11.41 3.97
CA VAL A 56 -3.59 -11.87 3.92
C VAL A 56 -3.36 -12.93 5.01
N THR A 57 -3.10 -14.16 4.60
CA THR A 57 -2.87 -15.29 5.50
C THR A 57 -1.41 -15.45 5.89
N GLU A 58 -0.48 -14.98 5.04
CA GLU A 58 0.97 -15.12 5.26
C GLU A 58 1.72 -13.90 4.70
N PHE A 59 2.75 -13.45 5.40
CA PHE A 59 3.51 -12.26 5.04
C PHE A 59 4.99 -12.42 5.41
N ASP A 60 5.90 -11.97 4.55
CA ASP A 60 7.35 -12.06 4.75
C ASP A 60 8.08 -10.77 4.33
N SER A 61 9.41 -10.84 4.27
CA SER A 61 10.25 -9.73 3.83
C SER A 61 10.02 -9.34 2.36
N ALA A 62 9.64 -10.28 1.48
CA ALA A 62 9.32 -9.99 0.09
C ALA A 62 8.00 -9.21 -0.01
N GLY A 63 6.99 -9.59 0.79
CA GLY A 63 5.76 -8.81 0.94
C GLY A 63 6.02 -7.38 1.42
N ILE A 64 6.88 -7.21 2.43
CA ILE A 64 7.30 -5.87 2.89
C ILE A 64 7.95 -5.07 1.78
N GLN A 65 8.92 -5.66 1.07
CA GLN A 65 9.62 -5.00 -0.02
C GLN A 65 8.64 -4.55 -1.11
N LEU A 66 7.63 -5.36 -1.41
CA LEU A 66 6.60 -5.04 -2.37
C LEU A 66 5.79 -3.81 -1.95
N LEU A 67 5.35 -3.75 -0.69
CA LEU A 67 4.62 -2.59 -0.15
C LEU A 67 5.49 -1.32 -0.17
N LEU A 68 6.77 -1.43 0.20
CA LEU A 68 7.71 -0.30 0.20
C LEU A 68 7.94 0.24 -1.22
N VAL A 69 8.10 -0.65 -2.20
CA VAL A 69 8.26 -0.26 -3.61
C VAL A 69 6.98 0.38 -4.13
N ALA A 70 5.82 -0.21 -3.87
CA ALA A 70 4.54 0.34 -4.30
C ALA A 70 4.26 1.72 -3.69
N GLN A 71 4.54 1.92 -2.40
CA GLN A 71 4.38 3.21 -1.73
C GLN A 71 5.30 4.27 -2.34
N ARG A 72 6.58 3.94 -2.56
CA ARG A 72 7.52 4.85 -3.22
C ARG A 72 7.10 5.20 -4.64
N ASP A 73 6.59 4.23 -5.40
CA ASP A 73 6.12 4.46 -6.76
C ASP A 73 4.88 5.38 -6.76
N ALA A 74 3.92 5.12 -5.86
CA ALA A 74 2.76 5.98 -5.67
C ALA A 74 3.17 7.42 -5.31
N GLU A 75 4.07 7.61 -4.34
CA GLU A 75 4.58 8.92 -3.95
C GLU A 75 5.25 9.65 -5.13
N ARG A 76 6.05 8.94 -5.94
CA ARG A 76 6.69 9.50 -7.15
C ARG A 76 5.67 9.94 -8.21
N GLN A 77 4.52 9.29 -8.25
CA GLN A 77 3.41 9.63 -9.14
C GLN A 77 2.42 10.64 -8.52
N GLY A 78 2.72 11.18 -7.33
CA GLY A 78 1.84 12.11 -6.63
C GLY A 78 0.57 11.47 -6.08
N GLN A 79 0.55 10.14 -5.95
CA GLN A 79 -0.55 9.38 -5.37
C GLN A 79 -0.28 9.00 -3.91
N VAL A 80 -1.35 8.72 -3.19
CA VAL A 80 -1.30 8.27 -1.80
C VAL A 80 -1.73 6.81 -1.74
N LEU A 81 -0.84 5.96 -1.23
CA LEU A 81 -1.10 4.55 -0.92
C LEU A 81 -1.31 4.40 0.58
N ARG A 82 -2.49 3.90 0.97
CA ARG A 82 -2.87 3.63 2.36
C ARG A 82 -3.07 2.14 2.54
N LEU A 83 -2.63 1.61 3.67
CA LEU A 83 -2.92 0.24 4.07
C LEU A 83 -4.12 0.25 5.02
N VAL A 84 -5.09 -0.61 4.75
CA VAL A 84 -6.30 -0.76 5.56
C VAL A 84 -6.49 -2.21 5.95
N ALA A 85 -7.12 -2.42 7.10
CA ALA A 85 -7.50 -3.73 7.61
C ALA A 85 -6.38 -4.80 7.64
N CYS A 86 -5.15 -4.43 8.05
CA CYS A 86 -4.03 -5.37 8.16
C CYS A 86 -4.39 -6.62 9.00
N SER A 87 -4.22 -7.81 8.41
CA SER A 87 -4.38 -9.08 9.11
C SER A 87 -3.35 -9.28 10.24
N PRO A 88 -3.59 -10.22 11.17
CA PRO A 88 -2.63 -10.54 12.23
C PRO A 88 -1.23 -10.90 11.70
N ALA A 89 -1.15 -11.69 10.61
CA ALA A 89 0.11 -12.07 9.99
C ALA A 89 0.92 -10.84 9.51
N VAL A 90 0.24 -9.85 8.93
CA VAL A 90 0.89 -8.60 8.50
C VAL A 90 1.37 -7.79 9.70
N ARG A 91 0.54 -7.68 10.75
CA ARG A 91 0.85 -6.94 11.98
C ARG A 91 2.04 -7.54 12.72
N ASP A 92 2.11 -8.85 12.84
CA ASP A 92 3.21 -9.56 13.53
C ASP A 92 4.55 -9.26 12.85
N VAL A 93 4.59 -9.34 11.52
CA VAL A 93 5.80 -9.05 10.75
C VAL A 93 6.18 -7.57 10.80
N PHE A 94 5.20 -6.64 10.77
CA PHE A 94 5.47 -5.22 10.98
C PHE A 94 6.04 -4.94 12.37
N ALA A 95 5.54 -5.61 13.40
CA ALA A 95 6.06 -5.50 14.76
C ALA A 95 7.48 -6.07 14.85
N LEU A 96 7.74 -7.24 14.25
CA LEU A 96 9.06 -7.87 14.22
C LEU A 96 10.10 -7.04 13.47
N THR A 97 9.70 -6.36 12.40
CA THR A 97 10.60 -5.54 11.56
C THR A 97 10.69 -4.08 11.99
N GLY A 98 9.90 -3.66 13.00
CA GLY A 98 9.83 -2.27 13.45
C GLY A 98 9.17 -1.32 12.45
N LEU A 99 8.40 -1.85 11.49
CA LEU A 99 7.74 -1.07 10.43
C LEU A 99 6.32 -0.63 10.80
N SER A 100 5.80 -1.04 11.95
CA SER A 100 4.48 -0.61 12.45
C SER A 100 4.34 0.90 12.46
N ALA A 101 5.34 1.66 12.93
CA ALA A 101 5.27 3.13 12.96
C ALA A 101 5.13 3.78 11.57
N ARG A 102 5.62 3.11 10.51
CA ARG A 102 5.54 3.61 9.13
C ARG A 102 4.17 3.36 8.51
N PHE A 103 3.56 2.22 8.80
CA PHE A 103 2.34 1.76 8.14
C PHE A 103 1.06 1.92 9.00
N GLU A 104 1.22 1.97 10.31
CA GLU A 104 0.15 2.22 11.29
C GLU A 104 0.24 3.61 11.92
N GLY A 105 1.17 4.46 11.46
CA GLY A 105 1.41 5.80 11.98
C GLY A 105 0.12 6.64 12.10
N GLU A 106 -0.19 6.99 13.35
CA GLU A 106 -1.32 7.80 13.85
C GLU A 106 -2.74 7.21 13.67
N GLN A 107 -3.03 6.13 14.39
CA GLN A 107 -4.35 5.93 15.01
C GLN A 107 -4.25 6.12 16.53
N ALA A 108 -3.96 7.35 16.96
CA ALA A 108 -4.10 7.80 18.34
C ALA A 108 -4.93 9.08 18.36
#